data_AF-A0AAE1S839-F1
#
_entry.id   AF-A0AAE1S839-F1
#
_cell.length_a   1.000
_cell.length_b   1.000
_cell.length_c   1.000
_cell.angle_alpha   90.00
_cell.angle_beta   90.00
_cell.angle_gamma   90.00
#
_symmetry.space_group_name_H-M   'P 1'
#
loop_
_entity.id
_entity.type
_entity.pdbx_description
1 polymer ?
#
loop_
_entity_poly.entity_id
_entity_poly.type
_entity_poly.pdbx_seq_one_letter_code
_entity_poly.pdbx_strand_id
1 'polypeptide(L)'
;MGQALAPLEAHPGKHDQDVLNMIKFNPFIKDIGLKIRFLDTALFGGFCEPSKDLNFICTMHANCCIGIDNKMHDLTMALDDWEKYMALPADERMSKPNLDCPKNRWLD
;
A
#
# COMPACT_ATOMS: atom_id res chain seq x y z
N MET A 1 -13.08 -1.92 35.60
CA MET A 1 -11.80 -1.25 35.27
C MET A 1 -11.03 -2.20 34.37
N GLY A 2 -11.21 -2.09 33.04
CA GLY A 2 -10.45 -2.89 32.09
C GLY A 2 -9.20 -2.12 31.72
N GLN A 3 -8.02 -2.63 32.07
CA GLN A 3 -6.76 -2.04 31.66
C GLN A 3 -6.59 -2.26 30.16
N ALA A 4 -6.68 -1.19 29.38
CA ALA A 4 -6.21 -1.18 28.00
C ALA A 4 -4.68 -1.20 28.06
N LEU A 5 -4.09 -2.40 28.02
CA LEU A 5 -2.65 -2.55 27.84
C LEU A 5 -2.28 -2.06 26.44
N ALA A 6 -1.21 -1.28 26.35
CA ALA A 6 -0.69 -0.77 25.10
C ALA A 6 -0.40 -1.93 24.12
N PRO A 7 -0.69 -1.79 22.82
CA PRO A 7 -0.57 -2.88 21.84
C PRO A 7 0.80 -3.60 21.81
N LEU A 8 1.88 -2.90 22.18
CA LEU A 8 3.23 -3.44 22.23
C LEU A 8 3.46 -4.49 23.34
N GLU A 9 2.73 -4.37 24.47
CA GLU A 9 2.86 -5.27 25.62
C GLU A 9 2.14 -6.62 25.42
N ALA A 10 1.09 -6.62 24.58
CA ALA A 10 0.26 -7.80 24.37
C ALA A 10 0.89 -8.86 23.46
N HIS A 11 1.80 -8.45 22.57
CA HIS A 11 2.39 -9.32 21.54
C HIS A 11 3.90 -9.04 21.33
N PRO A 12 4.74 -9.32 22.34
CA PRO A 12 6.17 -9.06 22.24
C PRO A 12 6.83 -9.92 21.14
N GLY A 13 7.72 -9.30 20.37
CA GLY A 13 8.51 -9.97 19.33
C GLY A 13 7.71 -10.44 18.10
N LYS A 14 6.49 -9.93 17.89
CA LYS A 14 5.66 -10.20 16.72
C LYS A 14 5.69 -9.00 15.77
N HIS A 15 5.71 -9.26 14.46
CA HIS A 15 5.59 -8.21 13.46
C HIS A 15 4.14 -7.74 13.34
N ASP A 16 3.90 -6.51 12.88
CA ASP A 16 2.57 -5.90 12.82
C ASP A 16 1.52 -6.77 12.09
N GLN A 17 1.94 -7.46 11.01
CA GLN A 17 1.06 -8.34 10.24
C GLN A 17 0.68 -9.61 11.02
N ASP A 18 1.59 -10.15 11.83
CA ASP A 18 1.29 -11.29 12.71
C ASP A 18 0.31 -10.86 13.80
N VAL A 19 0.53 -9.69 14.39
CA VAL A 19 -0.37 -9.10 15.39
C VAL A 19 -1.77 -8.92 14.82
N LEU A 20 -1.88 -8.30 13.64
CA LEU A 20 -3.16 -8.14 12.95
C LEU A 20 -3.86 -9.49 12.71
N ASN A 21 -3.11 -10.51 12.27
CA ASN A 21 -3.65 -11.85 12.03
C ASN A 21 -4.20 -12.51 13.30
N MET A 22 -3.60 -12.24 14.47
CA MET A 22 -4.08 -12.74 15.76
C MET A 22 -5.33 -11.99 16.23
N ILE A 23 -5.39 -10.66 16.07
CA ILE A 23 -6.46 -9.84 16.67
C ILE A 23 -7.65 -9.56 15.75
N LYS A 24 -7.54 -9.79 14.43
CA LYS A 24 -8.58 -9.42 13.45
C LYS A 24 -9.95 -10.05 13.67
N PHE A 25 -10.03 -11.13 14.46
CA PHE A 25 -11.28 -11.80 14.82
C PHE A 25 -11.66 -11.62 16.30
N ASN A 26 -10.95 -10.76 17.03
CA ASN A 26 -11.27 -10.47 18.43
C ASN A 26 -12.70 -9.87 18.53
N PRO A 27 -13.53 -10.30 19.51
CA PRO A 27 -14.86 -9.72 19.73
C PRO A 27 -14.88 -8.19 19.79
N PHE A 28 -13.81 -7.57 20.31
CA PHE A 28 -13.66 -6.13 20.37
C PHE A 28 -13.79 -5.44 19.01
N ILE A 29 -13.32 -6.06 17.92
CA ILE A 29 -13.43 -5.53 16.55
C ILE A 29 -14.90 -5.34 16.15
N LYS A 30 -15.77 -6.28 16.56
CA LYS A 30 -17.21 -6.19 16.33
C LYS A 30 -17.85 -5.13 17.22
N ASP A 31 -17.42 -5.04 18.47
CA ASP A 31 -17.96 -4.08 19.45
C ASP A 31 -17.71 -2.62 19.05
N ILE A 32 -16.57 -2.34 18.42
CA ILE A 32 -16.27 -1.01 17.85
C ILE A 32 -16.88 -0.79 16.46
N GLY A 33 -17.59 -1.78 15.91
CA GLY A 33 -18.22 -1.70 14.59
C GLY A 33 -17.24 -1.74 13.41
N LEU A 34 -15.99 -2.16 13.61
CA LEU A 34 -14.98 -2.23 12.56
C LEU A 34 -15.27 -3.40 11.61
N LYS A 35 -15.24 -3.14 10.31
CA LYS A 35 -15.41 -4.15 9.26
C LYS A 35 -14.10 -4.34 8.52
N ILE A 36 -13.53 -5.55 8.65
CA ILE A 36 -12.31 -5.91 7.94
C ILE A 36 -12.70 -6.56 6.61
N ARG A 37 -12.09 -6.10 5.51
CA ARG A 37 -12.25 -6.68 4.18
C ARG A 37 -10.88 -6.94 3.58
N PHE A 38 -10.74 -8.07 2.90
CA PHE A 38 -9.59 -8.31 2.04
C PHE A 38 -9.85 -7.60 0.71
N LEU A 39 -8.85 -6.87 0.24
CA LEU A 39 -8.88 -6.22 -1.06
C LEU A 39 -7.96 -6.99 -2.00
N ASP A 40 -8.30 -6.99 -3.29
CA ASP A 40 -7.50 -7.65 -4.30
C ASP A 40 -6.17 -6.92 -4.45
N THR A 41 -5.06 -7.65 -4.29
CA THR A 41 -3.71 -7.09 -4.40
C THR A 41 -3.41 -6.58 -5.81
N ALA A 42 -4.17 -7.00 -6.84
CA ALA A 42 -4.06 -6.43 -8.19
C ALA A 42 -4.39 -4.92 -8.23
N LEU A 43 -5.20 -4.44 -7.27
CA LEU A 43 -5.56 -3.02 -7.15
C LEU A 43 -4.48 -2.18 -6.44
N PHE A 44 -3.46 -2.83 -5.88
CA PHE A 44 -2.39 -2.17 -5.12
C PHE A 44 -1.06 -2.37 -5.81
N GLY A 45 -0.30 -1.29 -5.96
CA GLY A 45 1.13 -1.37 -6.24
C GLY A 45 1.93 -0.81 -5.08
N GLY A 46 3.20 -1.18 -5.00
CA GLY A 46 4.20 -0.46 -4.19
C GLY A 46 5.40 -0.09 -5.03
N PHE A 47 6.13 0.93 -4.62
CA PHE A 47 7.41 1.22 -5.25
C PHE A 47 8.41 0.06 -5.03
N CYS A 48 8.47 -0.57 -3.83
CA CYS A 48 9.31 -1.76 -3.57
C CYS A 48 8.68 -3.08 -3.98
N GLU A 49 7.37 -3.05 -4.24
CA GLU A 49 6.59 -4.21 -4.64
C GLU A 49 5.83 -3.81 -5.91
N PRO A 50 6.56 -3.57 -7.02
CA PRO A 50 5.97 -3.04 -8.22
C PRO A 50 4.89 -4.00 -8.73
N SER A 51 3.65 -3.53 -8.69
CA SER A 51 2.56 -4.14 -9.43
C SER A 51 2.84 -4.00 -10.92
N LYS A 52 2.45 -5.01 -11.69
CA LYS A 52 2.80 -5.13 -13.11
C LYS A 52 1.78 -4.51 -14.06
N ASP A 53 0.66 -3.99 -13.55
CA ASP A 53 -0.44 -3.57 -14.43
C ASP A 53 -1.24 -2.35 -13.98
N LEU A 54 -0.93 -1.21 -14.58
CA LEU A 54 -1.64 0.06 -14.48
C LEU A 54 -3.11 -0.04 -14.86
N ASN A 55 -3.54 -1.01 -15.66
CA ASN A 55 -4.98 -1.17 -15.96
C ASN A 55 -5.81 -1.50 -14.71
N PHE A 56 -5.18 -2.02 -13.65
CA PHE A 56 -5.88 -2.48 -12.44
C PHE A 56 -5.52 -1.69 -11.18
N ILE A 57 -4.33 -1.11 -11.10
CA ILE A 57 -3.87 -0.39 -9.89
C ILE A 57 -4.76 0.83 -9.62
N CYS A 58 -5.28 0.90 -8.40
CA CYS A 58 -6.05 2.04 -7.88
C CYS A 58 -5.37 2.70 -6.68
N THR A 59 -4.34 2.08 -6.09
CA THR A 59 -3.63 2.59 -4.91
C THR A 59 -2.15 2.32 -5.01
N MET A 60 -1.33 3.35 -4.76
CA MET A 60 0.13 3.30 -4.84
C MET A 60 0.75 3.47 -3.44
N HIS A 61 1.62 2.54 -3.04
CA HIS A 61 2.32 2.58 -1.75
C HIS A 61 3.76 3.10 -1.89
N ALA A 62 4.11 4.08 -1.04
CA ALA A 62 5.47 4.60 -0.84
C ALA A 62 6.05 4.19 0.53
N ASN A 63 5.68 3.00 1.00
CA ASN A 63 5.99 2.53 2.34
C ASN A 63 7.50 2.42 2.61
N CYS A 64 8.27 2.06 1.58
CA CYS A 64 9.70 1.83 1.69
C CYS A 64 10.57 3.02 1.23
N CYS A 65 9.98 4.14 0.83
CA CYS A 65 10.71 5.38 0.63
C CYS A 65 11.01 6.01 2.00
N ILE A 66 12.25 6.45 2.24
CA ILE A 66 12.66 7.08 3.51
C ILE A 66 12.45 8.59 3.41
N GLY A 67 11.86 9.19 4.44
CA GLY A 67 11.59 10.64 4.49
C GLY A 67 10.28 11.05 3.81
N ILE A 68 9.63 12.10 4.35
CA ILE A 68 8.34 12.57 3.83
C ILE A 68 8.47 13.23 2.44
N ASP A 69 9.58 13.95 2.22
CA ASP A 69 9.82 14.66 0.96
C ASP A 69 9.99 13.69 -0.20
N ASN A 70 10.76 12.61 0.00
CA ASN A 70 10.93 11.53 -0.99
C ASN A 70 9.60 10.83 -1.28
N LYS A 71 8.79 10.54 -0.25
CA LYS A 71 7.45 9.97 -0.42
C LYS A 71 6.56 10.87 -1.27
N MET A 72 6.51 12.18 -0.99
CA MET A 72 5.71 13.11 -1.79
C MET A 72 6.21 13.19 -3.22
N HIS A 73 7.52 13.28 -3.42
CA HIS A 73 8.12 13.36 -4.74
C HIS A 73 7.84 12.11 -5.59
N ASP A 74 8.07 10.92 -5.06
CA ASP A 74 7.83 9.66 -5.78
C ASP A 74 6.33 9.47 -6.08
N LEU A 75 5.43 9.79 -5.14
CA LEU A 75 3.99 9.75 -5.38
C LEU A 75 3.54 10.75 -6.44
N THR A 76 4.14 11.95 -6.48
CA THR A 76 3.86 12.95 -7.53
C THR A 76 4.28 12.42 -8.90
N MET A 77 5.46 11.81 -9.01
CA MET A 77 5.90 11.20 -10.25
C MET A 77 4.98 10.05 -10.71
N ALA A 78 4.53 9.20 -9.77
CA ALA A 78 3.58 8.14 -10.09
C ALA A 78 2.25 8.68 -10.60
N LEU A 79 1.78 9.82 -10.06
CA LEU A 79 0.60 10.52 -10.57
C LEU A 79 0.83 11.07 -11.98
N ASP A 80 1.97 11.71 -12.24
CA ASP A 80 2.29 12.24 -13.58
C ASP A 80 2.31 11.13 -14.64
N ASP A 81 2.89 9.97 -14.31
CA ASP A 81 2.93 8.82 -15.22
C ASP A 81 1.54 8.18 -15.41
N TRP A 82 0.72 8.15 -14.36
CA TRP A 82 -0.67 7.75 -14.45
C TRP A 82 -1.49 8.67 -15.37
N GLU A 83 -1.30 9.99 -15.26
CA GLU A 83 -1.97 10.96 -16.14
C GLU A 83 -1.58 10.77 -17.61
N LYS A 84 -0.28 10.60 -17.89
CA LYS A 84 0.21 10.29 -19.24
C LYS A 84 -0.38 8.99 -19.76
N TYR A 85 -0.40 7.96 -18.92
CA TYR A 85 -0.98 6.66 -19.27
C TYR A 85 -2.47 6.78 -19.61
N MET A 86 -3.24 7.52 -18.81
CA MET A 86 -4.68 7.73 -19.03
C MET A 86 -4.98 8.58 -20.27
N ALA A 87 -4.03 9.41 -20.73
CA ALA A 87 -4.13 10.15 -21.99
C ALA A 87 -3.91 9.28 -23.23
N LEU A 88 -3.38 8.06 -23.10
CA LEU A 88 -3.15 7.15 -24.23
C LEU A 88 -4.47 6.55 -24.75
N PRO A 89 -4.55 6.27 -26.07
CA PRO A 89 -5.59 5.44 -26.66
C PRO A 89 -5.74 4.08 -25.94
N ALA A 90 -6.94 3.51 -25.95
CA ALA A 90 -7.23 2.27 -25.22
C ALA A 90 -6.36 1.08 -25.67
N ASP A 91 -6.08 0.98 -26.96
CA ASP A 91 -5.20 -0.03 -27.56
C ASP A 91 -3.75 0.12 -27.10
N GLU A 92 -3.26 1.35 -26.94
CA GLU A 92 -1.92 1.62 -26.44
C GLU A 92 -1.78 1.29 -24.94
N ARG A 93 -2.81 1.60 -24.14
CA ARG A 93 -2.85 1.30 -22.69
C ARG A 93 -2.74 -0.20 -22.38
N MET A 94 -3.28 -1.05 -23.25
CA MET A 94 -3.15 -2.50 -23.15
C MET A 94 -1.75 -3.01 -23.49
N SER A 95 -0.95 -2.24 -24.23
CA SER A 95 0.40 -2.62 -24.68
C SER A 95 1.54 -2.18 -23.76
N LYS A 96 1.33 -1.17 -22.91
CA LYS A 96 2.33 -0.61 -21.99
C LYS A 96 1.78 -0.39 -20.57
N PRO A 97 1.58 -1.46 -19.79
CA PRO A 97 0.87 -1.37 -18.52
C PRO A 97 1.76 -1.00 -17.32
N ASN A 98 3.02 -0.59 -17.52
CA ASN A 98 3.96 -0.40 -16.41
C ASN A 98 4.29 1.09 -16.17
N LEU A 99 4.35 1.48 -14.90
CA LEU A 99 4.99 2.74 -14.47
C LEU A 99 6.49 2.65 -14.72
N ASP A 100 7.08 3.72 -15.23
CA ASP A 100 8.54 3.85 -15.27
C ASP A 100 9.03 4.33 -13.90
N CYS A 101 8.87 3.47 -12.90
CA CYS A 101 9.28 3.80 -11.54
C CYS A 101 10.81 3.90 -11.47
N PRO A 102 11.40 5.00 -10.94
CA PRO A 102 12.83 5.08 -10.73
C PRO A 102 13.26 3.98 -9.74
N LYS A 103 14.00 2.99 -10.23
CA LYS A 103 14.25 1.74 -9.49
C LYS A 103 15.19 1.87 -8.27
N ASN A 104 15.71 3.06 -7.95
CA ASN A 104 16.95 3.16 -7.18
C ASN A 104 16.99 4.22 -6.06
N ARG A 105 15.86 4.79 -5.59
CA ARG A 105 15.87 5.78 -4.48
C ARG A 105 15.64 5.22 -3.07
N TRP A 106 15.88 3.92 -2.89
CA TRP A 106 15.78 3.22 -1.60
C TRP A 106 16.90 3.50 -0.61
N LEU A 107 17.94 4.21 -1.03
CA LEU A 107 19.25 4.23 -0.37
C LEU A 107 19.73 5.61 0.08
N ASP A 108 18.88 6.64 0.02
CA ASP A 108 19.22 7.96 0.55
C ASP A 108 18.76 8.12 2.01
#